data_AF-A0A142WY44-F1
#
_entry.id   AF-A0A142WY44-F1
#
_cell.length_a   1.000
_cell.length_b   1.000
_cell.length_c   1.000
_cell.angle_alpha   90.00
_cell.angle_beta   90.00
_cell.angle_gamma   90.00
#
_symmetry.space_group_name_H-M   'P 1'
#
loop_
_entity.id
_entity.type
_entity.pdbx_description
1 polymer ?
#
loop_
_entity_poly.entity_id
_entity_poly.type
_entity_poly.pdbx_seq_one_letter_code
_entity_poly.pdbx_strand_id
1 'polypeptide(L)'
;MSEPDPAASEMPKRAFRLMVREYALVRDLAVTPVNLDWAAPSVQEAVNFLLSQKLVTQEGKIVSISDRGRALLELPILSQTAYTVAFDPTKLDG
;
A
#
# COMPACT_ATOMS: atom_id res chain seq x y z
N MET A 1 -8.46 14.76 39.16
CA MET A 1 -8.76 15.14 37.77
C MET A 1 -7.44 15.05 37.04
N SER A 2 -7.24 14.01 36.21
CA SER A 2 -6.02 13.88 35.43
C SER A 2 -6.19 14.66 34.13
N GLU A 3 -5.26 15.57 33.85
CA GLU A 3 -5.17 16.28 32.58
C GLU A 3 -5.04 15.28 31.42
N PRO A 4 -5.75 15.47 30.30
CA PRO A 4 -5.56 14.65 29.12
C PRO A 4 -4.18 14.92 28.51
N ASP A 5 -3.45 13.84 28.26
CA ASP A 5 -2.12 13.82 27.66
C ASP A 5 -2.16 14.44 26.23
N PRO A 6 -1.39 15.52 25.95
CA PRO A 6 -1.37 16.15 24.64
C PRO A 6 -0.67 15.30 23.55
N ALA A 7 -0.11 14.13 23.91
CA ALA A 7 0.52 13.20 22.98
C ALA A 7 -0.43 12.17 22.36
N ALA A 8 -1.73 12.23 22.63
CA ALA A 8 -2.73 11.55 21.81
C ALA A 8 -2.89 12.28 20.47
N SER A 9 -1.82 12.31 19.66
CA SER A 9 -1.88 12.70 18.26
C SER A 9 -3.05 11.98 17.64
N GLU A 10 -3.98 12.75 17.10
CA GLU A 10 -5.13 12.29 16.35
C GLU A 10 -4.64 11.33 15.25
N MET A 11 -4.57 10.04 15.55
CA MET A 11 -4.42 9.04 14.51
C MET A 11 -5.59 9.26 13.55
N PRO A 12 -5.33 9.41 12.24
CA PRO A 12 -6.40 9.61 11.29
C PRO A 12 -7.46 8.53 11.51
N LYS A 13 -8.72 8.94 11.71
CA LYS A 13 -9.86 8.06 12.06
C LYS A 13 -10.03 6.86 11.12
N ARG A 14 -9.35 6.87 9.97
CA ARG A 14 -9.13 5.74 9.08
C ARG A 14 -7.67 5.78 8.59
N ALA A 15 -6.90 4.73 8.81
CA ALA A 15 -5.59 4.55 8.18
C ALA A 15 -5.75 3.72 6.91
N PHE A 16 -5.02 4.05 5.85
CA PHE A 16 -4.88 3.18 4.69
C PHE A 16 -3.92 2.05 5.05
N ARG A 17 -4.35 0.78 4.91
CA ARG A 17 -3.55 -0.37 5.34
C ARG A 17 -3.32 -1.31 4.18
N LEU A 18 -2.08 -1.76 4.05
CA LEU A 18 -1.68 -2.88 3.20
C LEU A 18 -1.18 -4.02 4.07
N MET A 19 -1.36 -5.25 3.63
CA MET A 19 -0.57 -6.37 4.14
C MET A 19 0.91 -6.16 3.77
N VAL A 20 1.83 -6.68 4.58
CA VAL A 20 3.28 -6.59 4.30
C VAL A 20 3.61 -7.18 2.93
N ARG A 21 2.95 -8.27 2.53
CA ARG A 21 3.11 -8.88 1.19
C ARG A 21 2.65 -7.99 0.04
N GLU A 22 1.57 -7.24 0.24
CA GLU A 22 1.03 -6.31 -0.76
C GLU A 22 1.94 -5.10 -0.90
N TYR A 23 2.40 -4.56 0.24
CA TYR A 23 3.37 -3.47 0.25
C TYR A 23 4.71 -3.87 -0.38
N ALA A 24 5.20 -5.08 -0.09
CA ALA A 24 6.40 -5.63 -0.74
C ALA A 24 6.21 -5.71 -2.26
N LEU A 25 5.06 -6.22 -2.73
CA LEU A 25 4.76 -6.29 -4.16
C LEU A 25 4.72 -4.90 -4.81
N VAL A 26 4.16 -3.88 -4.16
CA VAL A 26 4.21 -2.49 -4.67
C VAL A 26 5.66 -2.00 -4.79
N ARG A 27 6.51 -2.29 -3.81
CA ARG A 27 7.94 -1.93 -3.87
C ARG A 27 8.67 -2.64 -5.00
N ASP A 28 8.41 -3.92 -5.21
CA ASP A 28 9.03 -4.69 -6.28
C ASP A 28 8.60 -4.15 -7.65
N LEU A 29 7.31 -3.82 -7.80
CA LEU A 29 6.75 -3.21 -9.01
C LEU A 29 7.27 -1.80 -9.32
N ALA A 30 7.81 -1.09 -8.31
CA ALA A 30 8.50 0.18 -8.52
C ALA A 30 9.84 0.01 -9.23
N VAL A 31 10.46 -1.16 -9.11
CA VAL A 31 11.72 -1.52 -9.75
C VAL A 31 11.47 -2.18 -11.10
N THR A 32 10.60 -3.20 -11.12
CA THR A 32 10.38 -4.05 -12.31
C THR A 32 8.93 -4.49 -12.43
N PRO A 33 8.29 -4.34 -13.61
CA PRO A 33 6.96 -4.90 -13.86
C PRO A 33 6.91 -6.42 -13.69
N VAL A 34 5.77 -6.94 -13.23
CA VAL A 34 5.55 -8.37 -13.03
C VAL A 34 4.68 -8.94 -14.16
N ASN A 35 5.07 -10.09 -14.70
CA ASN A 35 4.24 -10.86 -15.63
C ASN A 35 3.43 -11.92 -14.87
N LEU A 36 2.10 -11.86 -15.00
CA LEU A 36 1.15 -12.74 -14.31
C LEU A 36 1.09 -14.18 -14.86
N ASP A 37 1.62 -14.48 -16.04
CA ASP A 37 1.58 -15.85 -16.61
C ASP A 37 2.37 -16.86 -15.76
N TRP A 38 3.34 -16.39 -14.98
CA TRP A 38 4.20 -17.20 -14.12
C TRP A 38 4.01 -16.90 -12.63
N ALA A 39 3.00 -16.10 -12.30
CA ALA A 39 2.75 -15.68 -10.94
C ALA A 39 2.03 -16.78 -10.14
N ALA A 40 2.43 -16.98 -8.89
CA ALA A 40 1.69 -17.83 -7.98
C ALA A 40 0.27 -17.26 -7.74
N PRO A 41 -0.75 -18.10 -7.46
CA PRO A 41 -2.11 -17.62 -7.21
C PRO A 41 -2.21 -16.54 -6.12
N SER A 42 -1.38 -16.63 -5.09
CA SER A 42 -1.32 -15.63 -4.01
C SER A 42 -0.84 -14.24 -4.48
N VAL A 43 0.03 -14.20 -5.50
CA VAL A 43 0.47 -12.93 -6.12
C VAL A 43 -0.69 -12.36 -6.94
N GLN A 44 -1.46 -13.20 -7.63
CA GLN A 44 -2.60 -12.74 -8.40
C GLN A 44 -3.71 -12.16 -7.51
N GLU A 45 -3.97 -12.77 -6.34
CA GLU A 45 -4.86 -12.19 -5.33
C GLU A 45 -4.38 -10.81 -4.84
N ALA A 46 -3.09 -10.68 -4.53
CA ALA A 46 -2.50 -9.42 -4.11
C ALA A 46 -2.61 -8.35 -5.22
N VAL A 47 -2.33 -8.70 -6.48
CA VAL A 47 -2.49 -7.80 -7.62
C VAL A 47 -3.93 -7.34 -7.78
N ASN A 48 -4.91 -8.24 -7.69
CA ASN A 48 -6.33 -7.87 -7.79
C ASN A 48 -6.73 -6.87 -6.71
N PHE A 49 -6.26 -7.07 -5.48
CA PHE A 49 -6.47 -6.10 -4.41
C PHE A 49 -5.80 -4.76 -4.74
N LEU A 50 -4.52 -4.75 -5.13
CA LEU A 50 -3.79 -3.52 -5.45
C LEU A 50 -4.40 -2.74 -6.63
N LEU A 51 -4.95 -3.43 -7.63
CA LEU A 51 -5.72 -2.85 -8.73
C LEU A 51 -6.97 -2.15 -8.21
N SER A 52 -7.72 -2.79 -7.30
CA SER A 52 -8.91 -2.18 -6.68
C SER A 52 -8.59 -0.89 -5.91
N GLN A 53 -7.37 -0.80 -5.36
CA GLN A 53 -6.85 0.38 -4.66
C GLN A 53 -6.15 1.38 -5.59
N LYS A 54 -6.12 1.11 -6.90
CA LYS A 54 -5.45 1.90 -7.95
C LYS A 54 -3.94 2.11 -7.71
N LEU A 55 -3.29 1.22 -6.97
CA LEU A 55 -1.85 1.30 -6.67
C LEU A 55 -0.96 0.70 -7.77
N VAL A 56 -1.56 -0.08 -8.66
CA VAL A 56 -0.90 -0.71 -9.80
C VAL A 56 -1.80 -0.57 -11.02
N THR A 57 -1.22 -0.72 -12.21
CA THR A 57 -1.92 -0.80 -13.49
C THR A 57 -1.64 -2.15 -14.13
N GLN A 58 -2.56 -2.61 -14.97
CA GLN A 58 -2.40 -3.86 -15.70
C GLN A 58 -2.65 -3.64 -17.19
N GLU A 59 -1.67 -4.04 -18.00
CA GLU A 59 -1.76 -4.09 -19.46
C GLU A 59 -1.57 -5.53 -19.92
N GLY A 60 -2.68 -6.18 -20.27
CA GLY A 60 -2.69 -7.61 -20.58
C GLY A 60 -2.26 -8.45 -19.36
N LYS A 61 -1.09 -9.07 -19.42
CA LYS A 61 -0.50 -9.88 -18.34
C LYS A 61 0.59 -9.16 -17.55
N ILE A 62 0.96 -7.95 -17.97
CA ILE A 62 1.99 -7.16 -17.32
C ILE A 62 1.34 -6.23 -16.31
N VAL A 63 1.84 -6.29 -15.07
CA VAL A 63 1.44 -5.41 -13.97
C VAL A 63 2.60 -4.46 -13.69
N SER A 64 2.29 -3.19 -13.60
CA SER A 64 3.25 -2.11 -13.31
C SER A 64 2.75 -1.26 -12.16
N ILE A 65 3.65 -0.56 -11.47
CA ILE A 65 3.24 0.41 -10.45
C ILE A 65 2.49 1.60 -11.10
N SER A 66 1.43 2.09 -10.46
CA SER A 66 0.75 3.32 -10.87
C SER A 66 1.40 4.55 -10.24
N ASP A 67 1.03 5.75 -10.66
CA ASP A 67 1.50 6.98 -10.01
C ASP A 67 1.03 7.08 -8.55
N ARG A 68 -0.19 6.61 -8.23
CA ARG A 68 -0.67 6.50 -6.85
C ARG A 68 0.16 5.50 -6.04
N GLY A 69 0.57 4.39 -6.67
CA GLY A 69 1.49 3.42 -6.07
C GLY A 69 2.85 4.03 -5.75
N ARG A 70 3.41 4.83 -6.66
CA ARG A 70 4.66 5.57 -6.42
C ARG A 70 4.51 6.57 -5.28
N ALA A 71 3.45 7.37 -5.31
CA ALA A 71 3.15 8.33 -4.24
C ALA A 71 3.05 7.65 -2.88
N LEU A 72 2.40 6.47 -2.78
CA LEU A 72 2.35 5.68 -1.54
C LEU A 72 3.75 5.36 -0.99
N LEU A 73 4.71 5.01 -1.86
CA LEU A 73 6.07 4.64 -1.44
C LEU A 73 6.87 5.83 -0.90
N GLU A 74 6.47 7.05 -1.23
CA GLU A 74 7.07 8.29 -0.71
C GLU A 74 6.45 8.71 0.63
N LEU A 75 5.31 8.11 1.02
CA LEU A 75 4.65 8.45 2.28
C LEU A 75 5.39 7.87 3.49
N PRO A 76 5.46 8.63 4.60
CA PRO A 76 5.93 8.09 5.86
C PRO A 76 4.97 7.01 6.35
N ILE A 77 5.53 5.87 6.76
CA ILE A 77 4.78 4.79 7.41
C ILE A 77 4.31 5.29 8.77
N LEU A 78 3.00 5.27 9.00
CA LEU A 78 2.41 5.61 10.30
C LEU A 78 2.60 4.51 11.33
N SER A 79 2.51 3.25 10.90
CA SER A 79 2.65 2.08 11.76
C SER A 79 2.99 0.86 10.93
N GLN A 80 3.82 -0.03 11.46
CA GLN A 80 4.17 -1.31 10.86
C GLN A 80 4.07 -2.41 11.91
N THR A 81 3.37 -3.48 11.55
CA THR A 81 3.31 -4.72 12.32
C THR A 81 3.96 -5.85 11.53
N ALA A 82 3.98 -7.07 12.08
CA ALA A 82 4.41 -8.26 11.35
C ALA A 82 3.55 -8.54 10.11
N TYR A 83 2.31 -8.03 10.05
CA TYR A 83 1.34 -8.38 9.02
C TYR A 83 0.91 -7.19 8.15
N THR A 84 0.97 -5.97 8.65
CA THR A 84 0.43 -4.79 7.99
C THR A 84 1.34 -3.57 8.06
N VAL A 85 1.20 -2.70 7.06
CA VAL A 85 1.80 -1.37 6.99
C VAL A 85 0.68 -0.34 6.81
N ALA A 86 0.70 0.72 7.61
CA ALA A 86 -0.33 1.74 7.64
C ALA A 86 0.22 3.10 7.17
N PHE A 87 -0.59 3.80 6.40
CA PHE A 87 -0.29 5.12 5.82
C PHE A 87 -1.42 6.10 6.12
N ASP A 88 -1.08 7.38 6.08
CA ASP A 88 -2.06 8.46 6.14
C ASP A 88 -2.79 8.56 4.80
N PRO A 89 -4.11 8.23 4.73
CA PRO A 89 -4.83 8.27 3.46
C PRO A 89 -4.97 9.68 2.90
N THR A 90 -4.94 10.71 3.75
CA THR A 90 -5.10 12.11 3.30
C THR A 90 -3.96 12.56 2.41
N LYS A 91 -2.81 11.88 2.47
CA LYS A 91 -1.62 12.14 1.64
C LYS A 91 -1.59 11.30 0.36
N LEU A 92 -2.56 10.41 0.15
CA LEU A 92 -2.61 9.49 -0.99
C LEU A 92 -3.55 9.97 -2.11
N ASP A 93 -4.46 10.92 -1.80
CA ASP A 93 -5.41 11.54 -2.73
C ASP A 93 -5.03 12.99 -3.09
N GLY A 94 -3.82 13.43 -2.73
CA GLY A 94 -3.28 14.76 -2.99
C GLY A 94 -2.77 14.95 -4.41
#